data_AF-A0A5N9AUH6-F1
#
_entry.id   AF-A0A5N9AUH6-F1
#
_cell.length_a   1.000
_cell.length_b   1.000
_cell.length_c   1.000
_cell.angle_alpha   90.00
_cell.angle_beta   90.00
_cell.angle_gamma   90.00
#
_symmetry.space_group_name_H-M   'P 1'
#
loop_
_entity.id
_entity.type
_entity.pdbx_description
1 polymer ?
#
loop_
_entity_poly.entity_id
_entity_poly.type
_entity_poly.pdbx_seq_one_letter_code
_entity_poly.pdbx_strand_id
1 'polypeptide(L)'
;MKEKELQRVILSELSEEVNLRPLSGFKLNFSANPGFQKVYFSASCACETAALLSVEVSNDKTDKEILDAIPSLVERLMSQERSFRGMDCSMHGMMRRGFITGPQEEVGSPEEN
;
A
#
# COMPACT_ATOMS: atom_id res chain seq x y z
N MET A 1 2.74 13.56 -16.24
CA MET A 1 3.87 12.72 -15.81
C MET A 1 3.49 11.25 -15.99
N LYS A 2 4.39 10.43 -16.54
CA LYS A 2 4.14 9.00 -16.77
C LYS A 2 4.45 8.15 -15.54
N GLU A 3 3.83 6.97 -15.40
CA GLU A 3 4.03 6.02 -14.29
C GLU A 3 5.53 5.77 -13.95
N LYS A 4 6.35 5.42 -14.95
CA LYS A 4 7.79 5.16 -14.76
C LYS A 4 8.60 6.37 -14.33
N GLU A 5 8.12 7.57 -14.65
CA GLU A 5 8.75 8.83 -14.27
C GLU A 5 8.35 9.19 -12.85
N LEU A 6 7.06 9.10 -12.52
CA LEU A 6 6.55 9.27 -11.16
C LEU A 6 7.24 8.33 -10.17
N GLN A 7 7.37 7.05 -10.52
CA GLN A 7 8.07 6.08 -9.66
C GLN A 7 9.54 6.46 -9.45
N ARG A 8 10.23 6.96 -10.49
CA ARG A 8 11.63 7.40 -10.37
C ARG A 8 11.79 8.63 -9.48
N VAL A 9 10.90 9.61 -9.62
CA VAL A 9 10.90 10.83 -8.78
C VAL A 9 10.64 10.48 -7.32
N ILE A 10 9.69 9.59 -7.05
CA ILE A 10 9.44 9.13 -5.66
C ILE A 10 10.68 8.43 -5.10
N LEU A 11 11.30 7.53 -5.87
CA LEU A 11 12.48 6.78 -5.42
C LEU A 11 13.68 7.70 -5.13
N SER A 12 13.87 8.79 -5.87
CA SER A 12 14.99 9.72 -5.64
C SER A 12 14.85 10.54 -4.36
N GLU A 13 13.65 10.61 -3.79
CA GLU A 13 13.36 11.36 -2.56
C GLU A 13 13.29 10.45 -1.31
N LEU A 14 13.37 9.12 -1.49
CA LEU A 14 13.36 8.20 -0.36
C LEU A 14 14.66 8.29 0.44
N SER A 15 14.52 8.22 1.76
CA SER A 15 15.66 8.01 2.66
C SER A 15 16.28 6.62 2.47
N GLU A 16 17.61 6.52 2.56
CA GLU A 16 18.36 5.26 2.48
C GLU A 16 17.96 4.23 3.56
N GLU A 17 17.33 4.68 4.65
CA GLU A 17 16.90 3.81 5.76
C GLU A 17 15.62 3.01 5.45
N VAL A 18 14.90 3.39 4.40
CA VAL A 18 13.58 2.85 4.05
C VAL A 18 13.76 1.68 3.08
N ASN A 19 13.17 0.54 3.42
CA ASN A 19 13.27 -0.68 2.61
C ASN A 19 12.06 -0.85 1.69
N LEU A 20 11.88 0.11 0.78
CA LEU A 20 10.84 0.05 -0.25
C LEU A 20 11.43 -0.40 -1.57
N ARG A 21 10.77 -1.37 -2.20
CA ARG A 21 11.13 -1.83 -3.55
C ARG A 21 10.05 -1.43 -4.55
N PRO A 22 10.39 -0.76 -5.66
CA PRO A 22 9.43 -0.43 -6.70
C PRO A 22 8.95 -1.72 -7.39
N LEU A 23 7.64 -1.82 -7.63
CA LEU A 23 7.03 -2.94 -8.35
C LEU A 23 6.68 -2.53 -9.78
N SER A 24 7.69 -2.39 -10.63
CA SER A 24 7.48 -1.98 -12.03
C SER A 24 6.65 -2.99 -12.80
N GLY A 25 5.58 -2.53 -13.46
CA GLY A 25 4.67 -3.39 -14.22
C GLY A 25 3.65 -4.17 -13.38
N PHE A 26 3.71 -4.07 -12.05
CA PHE A 26 2.66 -4.60 -11.19
C PHE A 26 1.37 -3.79 -11.38
N LYS A 27 0.28 -4.49 -11.66
CA LYS A 27 -1.05 -3.90 -11.79
C LYS A 27 -2.02 -4.66 -10.91
N LEU A 28 -2.67 -3.95 -10.00
CA LEU A 28 -3.79 -4.50 -9.26
C LEU A 28 -5.09 -4.06 -9.95
N ASN A 29 -5.79 -5.00 -10.59
CA ASN A 29 -7.06 -4.73 -11.30
C ASN A 29 -8.23 -4.37 -10.36
N PHE A 30 -7.98 -4.26 -9.05
CA PHE A 30 -8.97 -3.91 -8.02
C PHE A 30 -9.07 -2.41 -7.74
N SER A 31 -8.47 -1.58 -8.60
CA SER A 31 -8.47 -0.13 -8.47
C SER A 31 -9.87 0.45 -8.69
N ALA A 32 -10.63 0.57 -7.60
CA ALA A 32 -11.98 1.15 -7.55
C ALA A 32 -12.06 2.65 -7.91
N ASN A 33 -10.93 3.30 -8.22
CA ASN A 33 -10.85 4.74 -8.53
C ASN A 33 -10.52 4.94 -10.01
N PRO A 34 -11.52 5.02 -10.91
CA PRO A 34 -11.28 5.47 -12.28
C PRO A 34 -10.70 6.89 -12.27
N GLY A 35 -9.82 7.19 -13.23
CA GLY A 35 -9.21 8.51 -13.36
C GLY A 35 -7.93 8.71 -12.54
N PHE A 36 -7.38 7.67 -11.90
CA PHE A 36 -6.10 7.74 -11.20
C PHE A 36 -5.06 6.82 -11.84
N GLN A 37 -3.82 7.27 -11.93
CA GLN A 37 -2.65 6.43 -12.17
C GLN A 37 -2.05 6.00 -10.83
N LYS A 38 -1.56 4.76 -10.74
CA LYS A 38 -1.00 4.18 -9.51
C LYS A 38 0.40 3.66 -9.76
N VAL A 39 1.31 3.95 -8.82
CA VAL A 39 2.62 3.31 -8.74
C VAL A 39 2.70 2.52 -7.44
N TYR A 40 3.31 1.34 -7.50
CA TYR A 40 3.33 0.39 -6.40
C TYR A 40 4.73 0.17 -5.86
N PHE A 41 4.78 -0.07 -4.55
CA PHE A 41 5.98 -0.39 -3.79
C PHE A 41 5.70 -1.55 -2.85
N SER A 42 6.71 -2.37 -2.59
CA SER A 42 6.67 -3.39 -1.54
C SER A 42 7.56 -3.01 -0.38
N ALA A 43 7.02 -3.14 0.83
CA ALA A 43 7.80 -3.24 2.06
C ALA A 43 7.81 -4.71 2.49
N SER A 44 8.98 -5.27 2.80
CA SER A 44 9.12 -6.70 3.13
C SER A 44 9.67 -6.91 4.53
N CYS A 45 9.15 -7.93 5.22
CA CYS A 45 9.68 -8.43 6.48
C CYS A 45 10.46 -9.75 6.26
N ALA A 46 11.39 -10.08 7.17
CA ALA A 46 12.13 -11.33 7.14
C ALA A 46 11.25 -12.57 7.32
N CYS A 47 10.04 -12.43 7.89
CA CYS A 47 9.03 -13.50 7.97
C CYS A 47 8.25 -13.72 6.66
N GLU A 48 8.78 -13.21 5.55
CA GLU A 48 8.22 -13.30 4.18
C GLU A 48 6.89 -12.57 3.98
N THR A 49 6.41 -11.84 5.00
CA THR A 49 5.23 -10.99 4.84
C THR A 49 5.64 -9.70 4.15
N ALA A 50 4.84 -9.27 3.19
CA ALA A 50 5.04 -8.01 2.49
C ALA A 50 3.77 -7.16 2.53
N ALA A 51 3.94 -5.86 2.71
CA ALA A 51 2.90 -4.87 2.47
C ALA A 51 3.04 -4.31 1.06
N LEU A 52 1.89 -4.17 0.39
CA LEU A 52 1.77 -3.44 -0.86
C LEU A 52 1.35 -2.00 -0.54
N LEU A 53 2.21 -1.05 -0.88
CA LEU A 53 1.91 0.38 -0.78
C LEU A 53 1.74 0.95 -2.18
N SER A 54 0.86 1.94 -2.33
CA SER A 54 0.64 2.61 -3.61
C SER A 54 0.54 4.12 -3.44
N VAL A 55 1.13 4.84 -4.39
CA VAL A 55 0.85 6.27 -4.59
C VAL A 55 -0.11 6.40 -5.75
N GLU A 56 -1.23 7.09 -5.51
CA GLU A 56 -2.27 7.34 -6.49
C GLU A 56 -2.25 8.82 -6.88
N VAL A 57 -2.24 9.09 -8.18
CA VAL A 57 -2.24 10.45 -8.73
C VAL A 57 -3.40 10.57 -9.69
N SER A 58 -4.24 11.57 -9.50
CA SER A 58 -5.34 11.83 -10.42
C SER A 58 -4.81 12.25 -11.79
N ASN A 59 -5.45 11.77 -12.85
CA ASN A 59 -5.05 12.04 -14.24
C ASN A 59 -5.27 13.50 -14.66
N ASP A 60 -6.02 14.28 -13.88
CA ASP A 60 -6.25 15.71 -14.11
C ASP A 60 -5.15 16.61 -13.52
N LYS A 61 -4.19 16.05 -12.78
CA LYS A 61 -3.10 16.82 -12.18
C LYS A 61 -1.98 17.12 -13.16
N THR A 62 -1.52 18.37 -13.12
CA THR A 62 -0.35 18.82 -13.87
C THR A 62 0.94 18.29 -13.23
N ASP A 63 2.00 18.21 -14.02
CA ASP A 63 3.31 17.75 -13.55
C ASP A 63 3.85 18.63 -12.42
N LYS A 64 3.56 19.93 -12.46
CA LYS A 64 3.90 20.86 -11.38
C LYS A 64 3.16 20.52 -10.09
N GLU A 65 1.84 20.33 -10.13
CA GLU A 65 1.06 19.96 -8.94
C GLU A 65 1.53 18.61 -8.37
N ILE A 66 1.89 17.67 -9.24
CA ILE A 66 2.43 16.37 -8.83
C ILE A 66 3.75 16.58 -8.08
N LEU A 67 4.71 17.30 -8.69
CA LEU A 67 6.02 17.57 -8.09
C LEU A 67 5.92 18.33 -6.76
N ASP A 68 5.05 19.34 -6.69
CA ASP A 68 4.81 20.11 -5.47
C ASP A 68 4.26 19.22 -4.33
N ALA A 69 3.56 18.11 -4.65
CA ALA A 69 3.02 17.16 -3.67
C ALA A 69 3.99 16.02 -3.28
N ILE A 70 5.04 15.76 -4.08
CA ILE A 70 5.96 14.62 -3.89
C ILE A 70 6.52 14.55 -2.47
N PRO A 71 7.05 15.63 -1.85
CA PRO A 71 7.66 15.53 -0.52
C PRO A 71 6.68 14.97 0.52
N SER A 72 5.45 15.48 0.52
CA SER A 72 4.40 15.02 1.45
C SER A 72 3.95 13.57 1.19
N LEU A 73 3.95 13.14 -0.07
CA LEU A 73 3.61 11.76 -0.45
C LEU A 73 4.72 10.81 0.01
N VAL A 74 5.98 11.20 -0.17
CA VAL A 74 7.16 10.45 0.25
C VAL A 74 7.19 10.30 1.77
N GLU A 75 6.95 11.37 2.54
CA GLU A 75 6.86 11.29 4.00
C GLU A 75 5.80 10.27 4.47
N ARG A 76 4.61 10.31 3.87
CA ARG A 76 3.54 9.34 4.19
C ARG A 76 3.92 7.92 3.81
N LEU A 77 4.53 7.73 2.64
CA LEU A 77 4.98 6.42 2.17
C LEU A 77 6.04 5.82 3.11
N MET A 78 7.01 6.63 3.55
CA MET A 78 8.02 6.23 4.53
C MET A 78 7.40 5.94 5.91
N SER A 79 6.43 6.75 6.35
CA SER A 79 5.71 6.51 7.60
C SER A 79 4.97 5.17 7.58
N GLN A 80 4.29 4.83 6.47
CA GLN A 80 3.61 3.55 6.30
C GLN A 80 4.58 2.36 6.28
N GLU A 81 5.73 2.50 5.62
CA GLU A 81 6.78 1.47 5.64
C GLU A 81 7.31 1.23 7.05
N ARG A 82 7.60 2.30 7.79
CA ARG A 82 8.09 2.23 9.17
C ARG A 82 7.07 1.60 10.10
N SER A 83 5.79 1.99 9.97
CA SER A 83 4.70 1.36 10.72
C SER A 83 4.58 -0.13 10.40
N PHE A 84 4.72 -0.53 9.13
CA PHE A 84 4.71 -1.93 8.74
C PHE A 84 5.87 -2.72 9.37
N ARG A 85 7.08 -2.16 9.35
CA ARG A 85 8.27 -2.80 9.93
C ARG A 85 8.32 -2.78 11.45
N GLY A 86 7.62 -1.83 12.07
CA GLY A 86 7.48 -1.74 13.53
C GLY A 86 6.58 -2.84 14.11
N MET A 87 5.77 -3.52 13.29
CA MET A 87 5.01 -4.69 13.70
C MET A 87 5.92 -5.92 13.83
N ASP A 88 5.70 -6.72 14.87
CA ASP A 88 6.39 -8.00 15.01
C ASP A 88 5.85 -9.07 14.05
N CYS A 89 6.60 -10.17 13.94
CA CYS A 89 6.24 -11.27 13.03
C CYS A 89 4.94 -11.98 13.44
N SER A 90 4.53 -11.91 14.71
CA SER A 90 3.26 -12.46 15.17
C SER A 90 2.10 -11.62 14.62
N MET A 91 2.21 -10.30 14.64
CA MET A 91 1.24 -9.38 14.04
C MET A 91 1.15 -9.55 12.52
N HIS A 92 2.29 -9.66 11.83
CA HIS A 92 2.30 -10.00 10.40
C HIS A 92 1.61 -11.33 10.11
N GLY A 93 1.82 -12.34 10.97
CA GLY A 93 1.15 -13.64 10.87
C GLY A 93 -0.37 -13.55 11.06
N MET A 94 -0.86 -12.63 11.89
CA MET A 94 -2.30 -12.36 12.02
C MET A 94 -2.87 -11.73 10.75
N MET A 95 -2.19 -10.74 10.17
CA MET A 95 -2.62 -10.10 8.92
C MET A 95 -2.73 -11.10 7.77
N ARG A 96 -1.75 -12.02 7.64
CA ARG A 96 -1.74 -13.04 6.58
C ARG A 96 -2.94 -13.99 6.68
N ARG A 97 -3.34 -14.35 7.90
CA ARG A 97 -4.43 -15.30 8.15
C ARG A 97 -5.82 -14.66 8.06
N GLY A 98 -5.89 -13.32 8.04
CA GLY A 98 -7.13 -12.59 8.28
C GLY A 98 -7.53 -12.67 9.75
N PHE A 99 -8.04 -11.57 10.31
CA PHE A 99 -8.57 -11.59 11.67
C PHE A 99 -9.82 -12.48 11.72
N ILE A 100 -9.72 -13.67 12.31
CA ILE A 100 -10.88 -14.40 12.84
C ILE A 100 -10.97 -14.04 14.32
N THR A 101 -11.65 -12.96 14.65
CA THR A 101 -11.99 -12.64 16.05
C THR A 101 -13.46 -12.97 16.28
N GLY A 102 -13.74 -14.18 16.75
CA GLY A 102 -15.04 -14.59 17.30
C GLY A 102 -15.36 -16.08 17.08
N PRO A 103 -15.94 -16.80 18.08
CA PRO A 103 -16.69 -18.02 17.80
C PRO A 103 -17.84 -17.66 16.86
N GLN A 104 -18.08 -18.49 15.84
CA GLN A 104 -19.37 -18.45 15.14
C GLN A 104 -20.42 -18.93 16.14
N GLU A 105 -21.16 -18.02 16.77
CA GLU A 105 -22.50 -18.36 17.21
C GLU A 105 -23.30 -18.64 15.94
N GLU A 106 -23.69 -19.90 15.76
CA GLU A 106 -24.60 -20.33 14.72
C GLU A 106 -25.88 -19.49 14.84
N VAL A 107 -26.08 -18.60 13.88
CA VAL A 107 -27.36 -17.89 13.74
C VAL A 107 -28.38 -18.95 13.34
N GLY A 108 -29.10 -19.44 14.35
CA GLY A 108 -30.19 -20.39 14.19
C GLY A 108 -31.14 -19.90 13.10
N SER A 109 -31.46 -20.79 12.17
CA SER A 109 -32.46 -20.53 11.13
C SER A 109 -33.79 -20.18 11.79
N PRO A 110 -34.55 -19.19 11.30
CA PRO A 110 -35.91 -18.98 11.79
C PRO A 110 -36.74 -20.21 11.40
N GLU A 111 -37.24 -20.93 12.40
CA GLU A 111 -38.33 -21.88 12.18
C GLU A 111 -39.55 -21.09 11.69
N GLU A 112 -40.00 -21.38 10.47
CA GLU A 112 -41.30 -20.97 9.98
C GLU A 112 -42.38 -21.65 10.83
N ASN A 113 -43.23 -20.87 11.47
CA ASN A 113 -44.56 -21.31 11.90
C ASN A 113 -45.56 -20.15 11.91
#